data_AF-A0A150WN87-F1
#
_entry.id   AF-A0A150WN87-F1
#
_cell.length_a   1.000
_cell.length_b   1.000
_cell.length_c   1.000
_cell.angle_alpha   90.00
_cell.angle_beta   90.00
_cell.angle_gamma   90.00
#
_symmetry.space_group_name_H-M   'P 1'
#
loop_
_entity.id
_entity.type
_entity.pdbx_description
1 polymer ?
#
loop_
_entity_poly.entity_id
_entity_poly.type
_entity_poly.pdbx_seq_one_letter_code
_entity_poly.pdbx_strand_id
1 'polypeptide(L)'
;MSEAFKKFQLVVLESPIENWSDPAVQKLFNKMVTLKKNGYESRYSQGVLPVDTSDFFATHVLLCEKKINNDLNPIMGYKTVSLSKCLQYNQNFPGLGLVQSANATEHISVVKDIVQRCSQNNTGLSYLGSWTIDPEFKNRCPQDVHLKSAFITFYHQLYQEQGIKEVLIGGTLRFKTEKLFAELGHRPLSKDGKDLSNIFVTHLVKEPVLVMHATQFLTPPTLQTKIWQQIWDERRVLGSSYAKLRLAA
;
A
#
# COMPACT_ATOMS: atom_id res chain seq x y z
N MET A 1 -7.46 7.72 -24.40
CA MET A 1 -7.35 6.48 -23.59
C MET A 1 -7.75 5.29 -24.47
N SER A 2 -6.98 4.21 -24.56
CA SER A 2 -7.38 3.03 -25.35
C SER A 2 -8.60 2.35 -24.71
N GLU A 3 -9.38 1.62 -25.50
CA GLU A 3 -10.59 0.92 -25.03
C GLU A 3 -10.29 -0.04 -23.87
N ALA A 4 -9.09 -0.63 -23.87
CA ALA A 4 -8.62 -1.54 -22.83
C ALA A 4 -8.58 -0.93 -21.42
N PHE A 5 -8.44 0.40 -21.29
CA PHE A 5 -8.39 1.07 -19.99
C PHE A 5 -9.74 1.54 -19.46
N LYS A 6 -10.76 1.70 -20.33
CA LYS A 6 -12.11 2.16 -19.92
C LYS A 6 -12.78 1.21 -18.92
N LYS A 7 -12.40 -0.07 -18.96
CA LYS A 7 -12.87 -1.10 -18.02
C LYS A 7 -12.28 -0.98 -16.61
N PHE A 8 -11.28 -0.13 -16.39
CA PHE A 8 -10.70 0.04 -15.06
C PHE A 8 -11.34 1.21 -14.31
N GLN A 9 -11.37 1.08 -12.98
CA GLN A 9 -11.71 2.15 -12.05
C GLN A 9 -10.73 2.08 -10.89
N LEU A 10 -10.04 3.18 -10.59
CA LEU A 10 -9.33 3.29 -9.32
C LEU A 10 -10.33 3.66 -8.23
N VAL A 11 -10.22 2.99 -7.08
CA VAL A 11 -10.90 3.34 -5.85
C VAL A 11 -9.89 3.51 -4.72
N VAL A 12 -9.97 4.63 -4.02
CA VAL A 12 -9.26 4.85 -2.76
C VAL A 12 -10.28 4.69 -1.65
N LEU A 13 -10.13 3.65 -0.85
CA LEU A 13 -10.98 3.34 0.29
C LEU A 13 -10.26 3.79 1.57
N GLU A 14 -10.69 4.91 2.13
CA GLU A 14 -10.12 5.51 3.32
C GLU A 14 -10.84 5.02 4.57
N SER A 15 -10.05 4.56 5.56
CA SER A 15 -10.49 4.19 6.91
C SER A 15 -11.89 3.53 6.95
N PRO A 16 -12.01 2.27 6.47
CA PRO A 16 -13.30 1.56 6.41
C PRO A 16 -14.13 1.65 7.70
N ILE A 17 -13.48 1.61 8.86
CA ILE A 17 -14.15 1.67 10.17
C ILE A 17 -14.88 2.99 10.41
N GLU A 18 -14.35 4.12 9.93
CA GLU A 18 -14.97 5.45 10.06
C GLU A 18 -16.22 5.58 9.19
N ASN A 19 -16.37 4.70 8.20
CA ASN A 19 -17.37 4.82 7.14
C ASN A 19 -18.19 3.53 7.00
N TRP A 20 -18.22 2.73 8.05
CA TRP A 20 -18.80 1.39 8.01
C TRP A 20 -20.31 1.42 7.75
N SER A 21 -21.00 2.53 8.02
CA SER A 21 -22.43 2.67 7.70
C SER A 21 -22.73 2.72 6.20
N ASP A 22 -21.74 3.00 5.34
CA ASP A 22 -21.91 3.02 3.89
C ASP A 22 -21.84 1.58 3.32
N PRO A 23 -22.93 1.06 2.69
CA PRO A 23 -22.91 -0.26 2.07
C PRO A 23 -21.85 -0.42 0.98
N ALA A 24 -21.46 0.66 0.28
CA ALA A 24 -20.40 0.62 -0.72
C ALA A 24 -19.02 0.38 -0.08
N VAL A 25 -18.77 0.97 1.09
CA VAL A 25 -17.55 0.73 1.89
C VAL A 25 -17.50 -0.72 2.34
N GLN A 26 -18.58 -1.23 2.96
CA GLN A 26 -18.64 -2.63 3.41
C GLN A 26 -18.40 -3.61 2.25
N LYS A 27 -19.10 -3.40 1.13
CA LYS A 27 -18.99 -4.25 -0.06
C LYS A 27 -17.57 -4.25 -0.63
N LEU A 28 -16.96 -3.07 -0.78
CA LEU A 28 -15.62 -2.97 -1.34
C LEU A 28 -14.54 -3.50 -0.39
N PHE A 29 -14.69 -3.26 0.91
CA PHE A 29 -13.81 -3.82 1.93
C PHE A 29 -13.82 -5.35 1.89
N ASN A 30 -15.00 -5.97 1.85
CA ASN A 30 -15.12 -7.42 1.72
C ASN A 30 -14.43 -7.96 0.46
N LYS A 31 -14.58 -7.28 -0.67
CA LYS A 31 -13.89 -7.64 -1.92
C LYS A 31 -12.38 -7.45 -1.85
N MET A 32 -11.91 -6.44 -1.14
CA MET A 32 -10.47 -6.24 -0.87
C MET A 32 -9.92 -7.41 -0.03
N VAL A 33 -10.66 -7.85 1.00
CA VAL A 33 -10.31 -9.04 1.78
C VAL A 33 -10.21 -10.28 0.87
N THR A 34 -11.17 -10.48 -0.04
CA THR A 34 -11.13 -11.57 -1.03
C THR A 34 -9.90 -11.47 -1.93
N LEU A 35 -9.58 -10.27 -2.46
CA LEU A 35 -8.37 -10.05 -3.27
C LEU A 35 -7.11 -10.46 -2.51
N LYS A 36 -6.97 -10.02 -1.25
CA LYS A 36 -5.80 -10.34 -0.43
C LYS A 36 -5.72 -11.83 -0.12
N LYS A 37 -6.84 -12.46 0.25
CA LYS A 37 -6.91 -13.91 0.46
C LYS A 37 -6.40 -14.68 -0.76
N ASN A 38 -7.00 -14.44 -1.93
CA ASN A 38 -6.65 -15.15 -3.15
C ASN A 38 -5.19 -14.90 -3.56
N GLY A 39 -4.72 -13.65 -3.43
CA GLY A 39 -3.35 -13.29 -3.74
C GLY A 39 -2.33 -13.98 -2.83
N TYR A 40 -2.55 -13.99 -1.52
CA TYR A 40 -1.65 -14.63 -0.57
C TYR A 40 -1.69 -16.17 -0.67
N GLU A 41 -2.86 -16.77 -0.81
CA GLU A 41 -2.99 -18.24 -0.99
C GLU A 41 -2.31 -18.73 -2.27
N SER A 42 -2.26 -17.91 -3.32
CA SER A 42 -1.50 -18.26 -4.54
C SER A 42 0.02 -18.31 -4.34
N ARG A 43 0.54 -17.81 -3.21
CA ARG A 43 1.98 -17.64 -2.92
C ARG A 43 2.46 -18.36 -1.67
N TYR A 44 1.55 -18.62 -0.74
CA TYR A 44 1.78 -19.24 0.54
C TYR A 44 0.85 -20.44 0.68
N SER A 45 1.40 -21.61 1.01
CA SER A 45 0.62 -22.85 1.13
C SER A 45 -0.36 -22.79 2.30
N GLN A 46 0.08 -22.33 3.48
CA GLN A 46 -0.72 -22.12 4.70
C GLN A 46 -0.03 -21.10 5.63
N GLY A 47 -0.74 -20.65 6.67
CA GLY A 47 -0.13 -19.97 7.82
C GLY A 47 0.07 -18.45 7.70
N VAL A 48 -0.44 -17.82 6.65
CA VAL A 48 -0.43 -16.36 6.50
C VAL A 48 -1.85 -15.81 6.56
N LEU A 49 -2.09 -14.89 7.50
CA LEU A 49 -3.32 -14.12 7.55
C LEU A 49 -3.15 -12.86 6.68
N PRO A 50 -3.96 -12.67 5.62
CA PRO A 50 -3.77 -11.60 4.66
C PRO A 50 -4.33 -10.23 5.12
N VAL A 51 -5.03 -10.20 6.25
CA VAL A 51 -5.74 -9.05 6.81
C VAL A 51 -5.45 -8.98 8.31
N ASP A 52 -5.19 -7.79 8.82
CA ASP A 52 -4.94 -7.51 10.22
C ASP A 52 -5.78 -6.30 10.69
N THR A 53 -5.65 -5.91 11.96
CA THR A 53 -6.40 -4.79 12.54
C THR A 53 -6.19 -3.47 11.77
N SER A 54 -5.02 -3.24 11.19
CA SER A 54 -4.75 -2.02 10.44
C SER A 54 -5.57 -1.90 9.17
N ASP A 55 -6.07 -3.00 8.62
CA ASP A 55 -6.95 -2.96 7.45
C ASP A 55 -8.23 -2.16 7.72
N PHE A 56 -8.72 -2.09 8.95
CA PHE A 56 -9.93 -1.35 9.29
C PHE A 56 -9.76 0.17 9.28
N PHE A 57 -8.54 0.69 9.47
CA PHE A 57 -8.27 2.14 9.51
C PHE A 57 -7.23 2.61 8.48
N ALA A 58 -6.68 1.69 7.68
CA ALA A 58 -5.78 2.01 6.58
C ALA A 58 -6.47 2.76 5.45
N THR A 59 -5.66 3.36 4.58
CA THR A 59 -6.10 3.71 3.23
C THR A 59 -5.75 2.56 2.29
N HIS A 60 -6.74 2.06 1.56
CA HIS A 60 -6.55 1.02 0.54
C HIS A 60 -6.68 1.63 -0.84
N VAL A 61 -5.67 1.43 -1.67
CA VAL A 61 -5.68 1.84 -3.07
C VAL A 61 -5.96 0.61 -3.93
N LEU A 62 -7.12 0.59 -4.58
CA LEU A 62 -7.65 -0.58 -5.28
C LEU A 62 -7.90 -0.25 -6.74
N LEU A 63 -7.16 -0.90 -7.64
CA LEU A 63 -7.51 -0.91 -9.06
C LEU A 63 -8.59 -1.99 -9.27
N CYS A 64 -9.74 -1.59 -9.78
CA CYS A 64 -10.87 -2.47 -10.03
C CYS A 64 -11.14 -2.63 -11.53
N GLU A 65 -11.59 -3.82 -11.92
CA GLU A 65 -12.25 -4.06 -13.21
C GLU A 65 -13.76 -3.84 -13.04
N LYS A 66 -14.35 -3.01 -13.90
CA LYS A 66 -15.79 -2.77 -13.99
C LYS A 66 -16.46 -4.00 -14.63
N LYS A 67 -17.44 -4.58 -13.94
CA LYS A 67 -18.32 -5.63 -14.47
C LYS A 67 -19.54 -5.01 -15.16
N ILE A 68 -20.30 -5.83 -15.91
CA ILE A 68 -21.46 -5.40 -16.72
C ILE A 68 -22.51 -4.62 -15.90
N ASN A 69 -22.68 -4.97 -14.62
CA ASN A 69 -23.61 -4.34 -13.68
C ASN A 69 -23.00 -3.15 -12.90
N ASN A 70 -21.95 -2.51 -13.42
CA ASN A 70 -21.15 -1.47 -12.74
C ASN A 70 -20.51 -1.93 -11.42
N ASP A 71 -20.51 -3.23 -11.13
CA ASP A 71 -19.87 -3.76 -9.94
C ASP A 71 -18.35 -3.71 -10.10
N LEU A 72 -17.67 -3.28 -9.03
CA LEU A 72 -16.22 -3.10 -9.03
C LEU A 72 -15.57 -4.34 -8.45
N ASN A 73 -14.70 -4.99 -9.22
CA ASN A 73 -13.92 -6.14 -8.76
C ASN A 73 -12.44 -5.75 -8.63
N PRO A 74 -11.87 -5.65 -7.41
CA PRO A 74 -10.45 -5.38 -7.21
C PRO A 74 -9.56 -6.43 -7.91
N ILE A 75 -8.61 -5.96 -8.71
CA ILE A 75 -7.63 -6.80 -9.44
C ILE A 75 -6.19 -6.54 -8.99
N MET A 76 -5.94 -5.39 -8.35
CA MET A 76 -4.69 -5.05 -7.71
C MET A 76 -4.99 -4.10 -6.56
N GLY A 77 -4.25 -4.20 -5.47
CA GLY A 77 -4.30 -3.19 -4.43
C GLY A 77 -3.11 -3.22 -3.49
N TYR A 78 -3.00 -2.17 -2.68
CA TYR A 78 -2.08 -2.11 -1.55
C TYR A 78 -2.73 -1.29 -0.43
N LYS A 79 -2.22 -1.46 0.79
CA LYS A 79 -2.61 -0.62 1.93
C LYS A 79 -1.50 0.33 2.31
N THR A 80 -1.88 1.50 2.81
CA THR A 80 -0.98 2.43 3.47
C THR A 80 -1.56 2.83 4.83
N VAL A 81 -0.68 2.95 5.82
CA VAL A 81 -1.04 3.28 7.21
C VAL A 81 -0.13 4.41 7.68
N SER A 82 -0.71 5.60 7.85
CA SER A 82 0.05 6.75 8.36
C SER A 82 0.28 6.65 9.86
N LEU A 83 1.39 7.21 10.33
CA LEU A 83 1.69 7.31 11.76
C LEU A 83 0.57 8.05 12.50
N SER A 84 0.00 9.11 11.90
CA SER A 84 -1.12 9.86 12.49
C SER A 84 -2.36 8.99 12.74
N LYS A 85 -2.72 8.10 11.81
CA LYS A 85 -3.83 7.14 12.01
C LYS A 85 -3.53 6.12 13.09
N CYS A 86 -2.28 5.63 13.18
CA CYS A 86 -1.86 4.76 14.28
C CYS A 86 -2.05 5.44 15.64
N LEU A 87 -1.64 6.70 15.77
CA LEU A 87 -1.82 7.49 17.00
C LEU A 87 -3.31 7.71 17.31
N GLN A 88 -4.12 8.06 16.30
CA GLN A 88 -5.57 8.25 16.44
C GLN A 88 -6.27 7.00 17.02
N TYR A 89 -5.88 5.81 16.57
CA TYR A 89 -6.49 4.55 16.98
C TYR A 89 -5.76 3.82 18.11
N ASN A 90 -4.75 4.45 18.71
CA ASN A 90 -3.88 3.85 19.72
C ASN A 90 -3.31 2.49 19.27
N GLN A 91 -2.85 2.42 18.03
CA GLN A 91 -2.29 1.22 17.41
C GLN A 91 -0.78 1.38 17.22
N ASN A 92 -0.07 0.24 17.24
CA ASN A 92 1.34 0.23 16.87
C ASN A 92 1.51 0.60 15.40
N PHE A 93 2.56 1.37 15.09
CA PHE A 93 2.95 1.62 13.72
C PHE A 93 3.37 0.30 13.05
N PRO A 94 2.77 -0.12 11.91
CA PRO A 94 3.00 -1.45 11.35
C PRO A 94 4.47 -1.75 11.02
N GLY A 95 5.25 -0.76 10.57
CA GLY A 95 6.68 -0.91 10.35
C GLY A 95 7.46 -1.29 11.61
N LEU A 96 7.04 -0.77 12.78
CA LEU A 96 7.60 -1.14 14.07
C LEU A 96 7.14 -2.54 14.50
N GLY A 97 5.85 -2.85 14.32
CA GLY A 97 5.31 -4.18 14.59
C GLY A 97 6.01 -5.28 13.79
N LEU A 98 6.35 -5.00 12.53
CA LEU A 98 7.09 -5.90 11.64
C LEU A 98 8.45 -6.30 12.26
N VAL A 99 9.28 -5.32 12.61
CA VAL A 99 10.63 -5.55 13.14
C VAL A 99 10.62 -6.13 14.55
N GLN A 100 9.61 -5.77 15.37
CA GLN A 100 9.39 -6.36 16.68
C GLN A 100 9.03 -7.84 16.58
N SER A 101 8.12 -8.20 15.66
CA SER A 101 7.71 -9.61 15.46
C SER A 101 8.84 -10.53 14.97
N ALA A 102 9.91 -9.94 14.42
CA ALA A 102 11.12 -10.63 13.98
C ALA A 102 12.24 -10.62 15.02
N ASN A 103 12.04 -10.01 16.20
CA ASN A 103 13.05 -9.81 17.25
C ASN A 103 14.35 -9.14 16.75
N ALA A 104 14.24 -8.25 15.75
CA ALA A 104 15.38 -7.62 15.11
C ALA A 104 15.77 -6.33 15.85
N THR A 105 16.55 -6.45 16.93
CA THR A 105 16.87 -5.36 17.87
C THR A 105 17.43 -4.10 17.21
N GLU A 106 18.35 -4.24 16.25
CA GLU A 106 18.92 -3.10 15.52
C GLU A 106 17.88 -2.40 14.66
N HIS A 107 17.02 -3.15 13.99
CA HIS A 107 15.92 -2.61 13.19
C HIS A 107 14.88 -1.91 14.07
N ILE A 108 14.57 -2.49 15.23
CA ILE A 108 13.65 -1.89 16.21
C ILE A 108 14.18 -0.51 16.63
N SER A 109 15.48 -0.39 16.90
CA SER A 109 16.12 0.88 17.23
C SER A 109 15.93 1.91 16.10
N VAL A 110 16.33 1.57 14.88
CA VAL A 110 16.27 2.50 13.74
C VAL A 110 14.83 2.92 13.42
N VAL A 111 13.87 1.99 13.46
CA VAL A 111 12.46 2.31 13.21
C VAL A 111 11.89 3.22 14.31
N LYS A 112 12.26 3.01 15.58
CA LYS A 112 11.86 3.92 16.67
C LYS A 112 12.41 5.32 16.45
N ASP A 113 13.68 5.45 16.04
CA ASP A 113 14.30 6.74 15.76
C ASP A 113 13.59 7.47 14.61
N ILE A 114 13.23 6.75 13.54
CA ILE A 114 12.44 7.29 12.42
C ILE A 114 11.06 7.76 12.91
N VAL A 115 10.32 6.92 13.64
CA VAL A 115 8.99 7.26 14.17
C VAL A 115 9.05 8.48 15.08
N GLN A 116 10.02 8.52 16.01
CA GLN A 116 10.20 9.63 16.93
C GLN A 116 10.53 10.92 16.18
N ARG A 117 11.50 10.89 15.26
CA ARG A 117 11.89 12.05 14.46
C ARG A 117 10.72 12.58 13.63
N CYS A 118 9.98 11.71 12.95
CA CYS A 118 8.82 12.12 12.15
C CYS A 118 7.71 12.71 13.03
N SER A 119 7.46 12.14 14.20
CA SER A 119 6.50 12.67 15.17
C SER A 119 6.91 14.07 15.67
N GLN A 120 8.16 14.24 16.11
CA GLN A 120 8.68 15.50 16.63
C GLN A 120 8.70 16.62 15.58
N ASN A 121 9.02 16.30 14.34
CA ASN A 121 9.11 17.27 13.25
C ASN A 121 7.78 17.48 12.51
N ASN A 122 6.71 16.80 12.93
CA ASN A 122 5.43 16.73 12.20
C ASN A 122 5.63 16.35 10.73
N THR A 123 6.59 15.46 10.46
CA THR A 123 6.86 14.93 9.13
C THR A 123 5.93 13.74 8.88
N GLY A 124 5.16 13.80 7.78
CA GLY A 124 4.27 12.71 7.40
C GLY A 124 5.03 11.41 7.15
N LEU A 125 4.80 10.41 7.99
CA LEU A 125 5.35 9.05 7.88
C LEU A 125 4.22 8.05 7.58
N SER A 126 4.45 7.15 6.63
CA SER A 126 3.54 6.04 6.35
C SER A 126 4.24 4.69 6.25
N TYR A 127 3.50 3.62 6.48
CA TYR A 127 3.91 2.25 6.17
C TYR A 127 3.10 1.73 4.99
N LEU A 128 3.76 1.18 3.96
CA LEU A 128 3.10 0.49 2.85
C LEU A 128 3.20 -1.02 3.04
N GLY A 129 2.06 -1.69 2.88
CA GLY A 129 1.98 -3.15 2.94
C GLY A 129 0.91 -3.75 2.03
N SER A 130 0.81 -5.07 2.06
CA SER A 130 -0.22 -5.87 1.36
C SER A 130 -0.36 -5.58 -0.14
N TRP A 131 0.72 -5.28 -0.85
CA TRP A 131 0.65 -5.17 -2.32
C TRP A 131 0.29 -6.52 -2.91
N THR A 132 -0.89 -6.59 -3.54
CA THR A 132 -1.51 -7.82 -3.99
C THR A 132 -2.08 -7.62 -5.40
N ILE A 133 -1.93 -8.64 -6.24
CA ILE A 133 -2.56 -8.72 -7.57
C ILE A 133 -3.39 -9.99 -7.60
N ASP A 134 -4.59 -9.91 -8.16
CA ASP A 134 -5.46 -11.05 -8.40
C ASP A 134 -4.74 -12.06 -9.32
N PRO A 135 -4.48 -13.31 -8.86
CA PRO A 135 -3.76 -14.30 -9.64
C PRO A 135 -4.48 -14.64 -10.95
N GLU A 136 -5.82 -14.62 -10.98
CA GLU A 136 -6.57 -14.88 -12.21
C GLU A 136 -6.43 -13.73 -13.20
N PHE A 137 -6.54 -12.49 -12.72
CA PHE A 137 -6.33 -11.31 -13.57
C PHE A 137 -4.93 -11.29 -14.17
N LYS A 138 -3.90 -11.66 -13.39
CA LYS A 138 -2.52 -11.70 -13.87
C LYS A 138 -2.35 -12.57 -15.12
N ASN A 139 -3.06 -13.69 -15.20
CA ASN A 139 -2.98 -14.62 -16.34
C ASN A 139 -3.72 -14.11 -17.59
N ARG A 140 -4.68 -13.19 -17.43
CA ARG A 140 -5.49 -12.61 -18.51
C ARG A 140 -5.26 -11.11 -18.70
N CYS A 141 -4.18 -10.58 -18.12
CA CYS A 141 -3.87 -9.15 -18.18
C CYS A 141 -3.56 -8.78 -19.63
N PRO A 142 -4.24 -7.77 -20.22
CA PRO A 142 -3.91 -7.30 -21.56
C PRO A 142 -2.43 -6.88 -21.66
N GLN A 143 -1.80 -7.13 -22.80
CA GLN A 143 -0.37 -6.87 -22.99
C GLN A 143 0.02 -5.39 -22.83
N ASP A 144 -0.91 -4.48 -23.14
CA ASP A 144 -0.74 -3.03 -23.02
C ASP A 144 -0.99 -2.50 -21.59
N VAL A 145 -1.45 -3.35 -20.66
CA VAL A 145 -1.75 -2.99 -19.28
C VAL A 145 -0.59 -3.34 -18.36
N HIS A 146 0.18 -2.34 -17.98
CA HIS A 146 1.34 -2.49 -17.10
C HIS A 146 0.97 -2.15 -15.64
N LEU A 147 0.59 -3.15 -14.85
CA LEU A 147 0.19 -2.97 -13.45
C LEU A 147 1.28 -2.37 -12.55
N LYS A 148 2.57 -2.65 -12.84
CA LYS A 148 3.70 -1.98 -12.15
C LYS A 148 3.65 -0.47 -12.37
N SER A 149 3.44 -0.02 -13.61
CA SER A 149 3.31 1.41 -13.93
C SER A 149 2.09 2.05 -13.25
N ALA A 150 0.98 1.30 -13.12
CA ALA A 150 -0.20 1.72 -12.37
C ALA A 150 0.14 1.94 -10.89
N PHE A 151 0.75 0.92 -10.25
CA PHE A 151 1.17 0.99 -8.86
C PHE A 151 2.08 2.19 -8.59
N ILE A 152 3.12 2.39 -9.40
CA ILE A 152 4.08 3.48 -9.24
C ILE A 152 3.36 4.84 -9.32
N THR A 153 2.47 5.01 -10.31
CA THR A 153 1.71 6.26 -10.46
C THR A 153 0.85 6.51 -9.23
N PHE A 154 0.08 5.52 -8.78
CA PHE A 154 -0.80 5.67 -7.63
C PHE A 154 -0.04 5.89 -6.32
N TYR A 155 1.10 5.21 -6.15
CA TYR A 155 2.01 5.35 -5.01
C TYR A 155 2.47 6.79 -4.85
N HIS A 156 2.96 7.41 -5.93
CA HIS A 156 3.44 8.80 -5.88
C HIS A 156 2.31 9.78 -5.61
N GLN A 157 1.20 9.64 -6.35
CA GLN A 157 0.08 10.56 -6.23
C GLN A 157 -0.55 10.53 -4.84
N LEU A 158 -0.73 9.33 -4.25
CA LEU A 158 -1.28 9.19 -2.91
C LEU A 158 -0.41 9.93 -1.88
N TYR A 159 0.89 9.67 -1.88
CA TYR A 159 1.78 10.26 -0.87
C TYR A 159 1.99 11.76 -1.05
N GLN A 160 1.98 12.24 -2.30
CA GLN A 160 1.97 13.66 -2.58
C GLN A 160 0.70 14.33 -2.01
N GLU A 161 -0.48 13.79 -2.30
CA GLU A 161 -1.76 14.33 -1.82
C GLU A 161 -1.89 14.28 -0.29
N GLN A 162 -1.40 13.22 0.35
CA GLN A 162 -1.44 13.05 1.81
C GLN A 162 -0.33 13.81 2.55
N GLY A 163 0.57 14.51 1.83
CA GLY A 163 1.70 15.20 2.44
C GLY A 163 2.70 14.27 3.13
N ILE A 164 2.71 12.99 2.78
CA ILE A 164 3.65 12.00 3.32
C ILE A 164 5.03 12.26 2.70
N LYS A 165 6.05 12.38 3.55
CA LYS A 165 7.44 12.64 3.14
C LYS A 165 8.32 11.41 3.31
N GLU A 166 7.91 10.50 4.19
CA GLU A 166 8.70 9.33 4.54
C GLU A 166 7.84 8.07 4.49
N VAL A 167 8.39 7.00 3.91
CA VAL A 167 7.68 5.73 3.78
C VAL A 167 8.58 4.58 4.21
N LEU A 168 8.09 3.79 5.15
CA LEU A 168 8.67 2.52 5.55
C LEU A 168 7.96 1.35 4.84
N ILE A 169 8.73 0.33 4.48
CA ILE A 169 8.21 -0.88 3.85
C ILE A 169 8.94 -2.14 4.31
N GLY A 170 8.32 -3.30 4.13
CA GLY A 170 8.99 -4.59 4.11
C GLY A 170 9.05 -5.14 2.67
N GLY A 171 10.22 -5.15 2.06
CA GLY A 171 10.45 -5.76 0.75
C GLY A 171 10.73 -7.26 0.85
N THR A 172 9.74 -8.10 0.55
CA THR A 172 9.91 -9.56 0.49
C THR A 172 10.88 -9.97 -0.63
N LEU A 173 11.98 -10.62 -0.25
CA LEU A 173 13.07 -10.96 -1.18
C LEU A 173 12.67 -12.01 -2.23
N ARG A 174 11.86 -13.01 -1.86
CA ARG A 174 11.40 -14.07 -2.78
C ARG A 174 10.63 -13.51 -3.97
N PHE A 175 9.89 -12.42 -3.77
CA PHE A 175 9.09 -11.77 -4.80
C PHE A 175 9.80 -10.60 -5.47
N LYS A 176 11.05 -10.33 -5.10
CA LYS A 176 11.85 -9.21 -5.61
C LYS A 176 11.18 -7.85 -5.37
N THR A 177 10.36 -7.75 -4.32
CA THR A 177 9.63 -6.53 -3.97
C THR A 177 10.61 -5.42 -3.58
N GLU A 178 11.72 -5.76 -2.94
CA GLU A 178 12.82 -4.85 -2.61
C GLU A 178 13.40 -4.13 -3.84
N LYS A 179 13.48 -4.82 -4.99
CA LYS A 179 14.00 -4.21 -6.22
C LYS A 179 13.04 -3.17 -6.78
N LEU A 180 11.74 -3.46 -6.76
CA LEU A 180 10.72 -2.50 -7.15
C LEU A 180 10.82 -1.22 -6.32
N PHE A 181 10.94 -1.35 -4.99
CA PHE A 181 11.00 -0.17 -4.12
C PHE A 181 12.35 0.55 -4.17
N ALA A 182 13.45 -0.16 -4.45
CA ALA A 182 14.75 0.47 -4.70
C ALA A 182 14.70 1.44 -5.89
N GLU A 183 13.97 1.09 -6.95
CA GLU A 183 13.71 1.97 -8.11
C GLU A 183 12.91 3.23 -7.73
N LEU A 184 12.10 3.16 -6.66
CA LEU A 184 11.28 4.26 -6.15
C LEU A 184 12.00 5.14 -5.12
N GLY A 185 13.30 4.88 -4.89
CA GLY A 185 14.12 5.66 -3.95
C GLY A 185 14.22 5.06 -2.55
N HIS A 186 13.63 3.88 -2.30
CA HIS A 186 13.81 3.19 -1.02
C HIS A 186 15.23 2.65 -0.90
N ARG A 187 15.76 2.69 0.32
CA ARG A 187 17.06 2.11 0.68
C ARG A 187 16.90 1.21 1.91
N PRO A 188 17.74 0.18 2.08
CA PRO A 188 17.77 -0.58 3.32
C PRO A 188 17.87 0.35 4.53
N LEU A 189 17.30 -0.06 5.66
CA LEU A 189 17.60 0.64 6.91
C LEU A 189 19.11 0.58 7.17
N SER A 190 19.67 1.66 7.68
CA SER A 190 21.09 1.74 8.03
C SER A 190 21.27 2.15 9.48
N LYS A 191 22.30 1.61 10.13
CA LYS A 191 22.76 2.03 11.46
C LYS A 191 24.27 2.26 11.41
N ASP A 192 24.73 3.39 11.93
CA ASP A 192 26.15 3.77 11.96
C ASP A 192 26.83 3.66 10.58
N GLY A 193 26.12 4.08 9.54
CA GLY A 193 26.59 4.07 8.15
C GLY A 193 26.60 2.70 7.46
N LYS A 194 26.09 1.64 8.11
CA LYS A 194 25.99 0.29 7.53
C LYS A 194 24.55 -0.10 7.28
N ASP A 195 24.27 -0.65 6.11
CA ASP A 195 22.97 -1.24 5.79
C ASP A 195 22.73 -2.46 6.68
N LEU A 196 21.53 -2.53 7.24
CA LEU A 196 21.05 -3.66 8.01
C LEU A 196 20.63 -4.80 7.06
N SER A 197 20.87 -6.04 7.50
CA SER A 197 20.49 -7.24 6.76
C SER A 197 18.97 -7.47 6.77
N ASN A 198 18.49 -8.43 5.97
CA ASN A 198 17.09 -8.81 6.02
C ASN A 198 16.69 -9.43 7.37
N ILE A 199 15.42 -9.28 7.72
CA ILE A 199 14.80 -9.95 8.87
C ILE A 199 13.98 -11.16 8.41
N PHE A 200 13.60 -12.03 9.35
CA PHE A 200 12.73 -13.18 9.10
C PHE A 200 11.39 -12.97 9.79
N VAL A 201 10.34 -12.80 9.00
CA VAL A 201 9.04 -12.35 9.50
C VAL A 201 8.15 -13.53 9.85
N THR A 202 7.86 -13.71 11.13
CA THR A 202 7.14 -14.88 11.66
C THR A 202 5.74 -15.05 11.06
N HIS A 203 4.97 -13.96 10.95
CA HIS A 203 3.61 -14.00 10.40
C HIS A 203 3.54 -14.22 8.89
N LEU A 204 4.69 -14.22 8.21
CA LEU A 204 4.84 -14.58 6.79
C LEU A 204 5.60 -15.92 6.63
N VAL A 205 5.48 -16.82 7.60
CA VAL A 205 6.15 -18.14 7.57
C VAL A 205 7.67 -18.00 7.43
N LYS A 206 8.26 -17.09 8.23
CA LYS A 206 9.71 -16.77 8.23
C LYS A 206 10.22 -16.27 6.88
N GLU A 207 9.40 -15.57 6.12
CA GLU A 207 9.81 -14.94 4.87
C GLU A 207 10.99 -13.97 5.12
N PRO A 208 12.06 -14.01 4.30
CA PRO A 208 13.11 -13.01 4.35
C PRO A 208 12.61 -11.68 3.78
N VAL A 209 12.65 -10.64 4.61
CA VAL A 209 12.15 -9.29 4.29
C VAL A 209 13.25 -8.27 4.54
N LEU A 210 13.54 -7.46 3.53
CA LEU A 210 14.41 -6.29 3.68
C LEU A 210 13.56 -5.10 4.12
N VAL A 211 13.82 -4.55 5.30
CA VAL A 211 13.12 -3.34 5.74
C VAL A 211 13.78 -2.15 5.08
N MET A 212 12.98 -1.33 4.40
CA MET A 212 13.48 -0.22 3.61
C MET A 212 12.75 1.07 3.96
N HIS A 213 13.44 2.18 3.73
CA HIS A 213 12.97 3.53 4.01
C HIS A 213 13.24 4.44 2.82
N ALA A 214 12.28 5.28 2.48
CA ALA A 214 12.45 6.37 1.54
C ALA A 214 12.17 7.71 2.23
N THR A 215 13.10 8.65 2.08
CA THR A 215 12.95 10.08 2.46
C THR A 215 12.81 10.99 1.26
N GLN A 216 12.99 10.44 0.06
CA GLN A 216 12.85 11.12 -1.22
C GLN A 216 12.18 10.15 -2.19
N PHE A 217 11.16 10.64 -2.89
CA PHE A 217 10.47 9.86 -3.91
C PHE A 217 11.11 10.16 -5.26
N LEU A 218 11.65 9.12 -5.90
CA LEU A 218 12.13 9.22 -7.27
C LEU A 218 10.97 8.96 -8.22
N THR A 219 10.72 9.85 -9.17
CA THR A 219 9.79 9.58 -10.26
C THR A 219 10.40 10.00 -11.59
N PRO A 220 10.77 9.07 -12.47
CA PRO A 220 10.87 9.38 -13.88
C PRO A 220 9.46 9.29 -14.51
N PRO A 221 8.90 10.39 -15.06
CA PRO A 221 7.66 10.29 -15.82
C PRO A 221 7.90 9.48 -17.10
N THR A 222 7.08 8.46 -17.35
CA THR A 222 7.04 7.73 -18.63
C THR A 222 5.71 7.95 -19.34
N LEU A 223 5.61 7.69 -20.65
CA LEU A 223 4.33 7.84 -21.37
C LEU A 223 3.18 7.01 -20.74
N GLN A 224 3.49 5.83 -20.19
CA GLN A 224 2.52 4.98 -19.49
C GLN A 224 1.97 5.62 -18.21
N THR A 225 2.75 6.49 -17.54
CA THR A 225 2.28 7.20 -16.34
C THR A 225 1.16 8.17 -16.67
N LYS A 226 1.04 8.70 -17.90
CA LYS A 226 -0.04 9.62 -18.27
C LYS A 226 -1.42 8.97 -18.26
N ILE A 227 -1.54 7.71 -18.72
CA ILE A 227 -2.83 7.01 -18.72
C ILE A 227 -3.25 6.69 -17.29
N TRP A 228 -2.30 6.21 -16.47
CA TRP A 228 -2.57 5.92 -15.06
C TRP A 228 -2.82 7.20 -14.26
N GLN A 229 -2.23 8.33 -14.64
CA GLN A 229 -2.54 9.64 -14.08
C GLN A 229 -4.01 10.00 -14.35
N GLN A 230 -4.49 9.84 -15.58
CA GLN A 230 -5.90 10.09 -15.89
C GLN A 230 -6.82 9.20 -15.03
N ILE A 231 -6.49 7.91 -14.87
CA ILE A 231 -7.24 6.99 -14.00
C ILE A 231 -7.18 7.41 -12.53
N TRP A 232 -6.06 7.99 -12.08
CA TRP A 232 -5.93 8.57 -10.75
C TRP A 232 -6.82 9.80 -10.58
N ASP A 233 -6.86 10.69 -11.57
CA ASP A 233 -7.64 11.92 -11.53
C ASP A 233 -9.15 11.61 -11.52
N GLU A 234 -9.57 10.54 -12.21
CA GLU A 234 -10.96 10.04 -12.28
C GLU A 234 -11.30 9.01 -11.16
N ARG A 235 -10.43 8.86 -10.15
CA ARG A 235 -10.63 7.86 -9.10
C ARG A 235 -11.89 8.14 -8.28
N ARG A 236 -12.48 7.08 -7.73
CA ARG A 236 -13.50 7.20 -6.69
C ARG A 236 -12.82 7.21 -5.33
N VAL A 237 -13.16 8.14 -4.47
CA VAL A 237 -12.74 8.13 -3.06
C VAL A 237 -13.94 7.72 -2.23
N LEU A 238 -13.81 6.62 -1.49
CA LEU A 238 -14.81 6.15 -0.54
C LEU A 238 -14.26 6.34 0.87
N GLY A 239 -15.09 6.81 1.77
CA GLY A 239 -14.75 6.92 3.18
C GLY A 239 -14.03 8.20 3.62
N SER A 240 -14.08 9.25 2.81
CA SER A 240 -13.48 10.52 3.18
C SER A 240 -14.52 11.53 3.66
N SER A 241 -14.29 12.13 4.82
CA SER A 241 -14.84 13.45 5.13
C SER A 241 -14.31 14.52 4.18
N TYR A 242 -13.21 14.25 3.44
CA TYR A 242 -12.68 15.09 2.37
C TYR A 242 -13.67 15.36 1.23
N ALA A 243 -14.62 14.45 0.96
CA ALA A 243 -15.70 14.71 0.03
C ALA A 243 -16.55 15.93 0.46
N LYS A 244 -16.63 16.22 1.77
CA LYS A 244 -17.30 17.43 2.29
C LYS A 244 -16.48 18.70 2.13
N LEU A 245 -15.15 18.63 2.06
CA LEU A 245 -14.27 19.80 1.90
C LEU A 245 -14.10 20.22 0.43
N ARG A 246 -14.10 19.28 -0.52
CA ARG A 246 -14.07 19.59 -1.97
C ARG A 246 -15.40 20.11 -2.54
N LEU A 247 -16.52 19.88 -1.84
CA LEU A 247 -17.81 20.48 -2.20
C LEU A 247 -18.06 21.82 -1.48
N ALA A 248 -17.14 22.23 -0.59
CA ALA A 248 -17.22 23.48 0.17
C ALA A 248 -16.16 24.52 -0.25
N ALA A 249 -15.34 24.22 -1.27
CA ALA A 249 -14.36 25.10 -1.89
C ALA A 249 -14.69 25.25 -3.38
#